data_AF-A0A2D7SKQ4-F1
#
_entry.id   AF-A0A2D7SKQ4-F1
#
_cell.length_a   1.000
_cell.length_b   1.000
_cell.length_c   1.000
_cell.angle_alpha   90.00
_cell.angle_beta   90.00
_cell.angle_gamma   90.00
#
_symmetry.space_group_name_H-M   'P 1'
#
loop_
_entity.id
_entity.type
_entity.pdbx_description
1 polymer ?
#
loop_
_entity_poly.entity_id
_entity_poly.type
_entity_poly.pdbx_seq_one_letter_code
_entity_poly.pdbx_strand_id
1 'polypeptide(L)' 'EFGEGNPWQYAMGQAVIPALKSIGINCLKIDSEYDVEKTIKAALTMVFKSERSVAVLLSQKLIGAKAF' A
#
# COMPACT_ATOMS: atom_id res chain seq x y z
N GLU A 1 11.44 -2.57 1.23
CA GLU A 1 10.68 -3.21 0.14
C GLU A 1 11.15 -4.66 -0.01
N PHE A 2 10.29 -5.57 -0.47
CA PHE A 2 10.60 -7.01 -0.48
C PHE A 2 11.56 -7.35 -1.62
N GLY A 3 12.79 -7.73 -1.29
CA GLY A 3 13.84 -8.06 -2.27
C GLY A 3 14.32 -6.87 -3.09
N GLU A 4 14.05 -5.63 -2.65
CA GLU A 4 14.51 -4.42 -3.32
C GLU A 4 16.03 -4.26 -3.18
N GLY A 5 16.74 -4.11 -4.30
CA GLY A 5 18.20 -3.93 -4.33
C GLY A 5 18.62 -2.46 -4.44
N ASN A 6 17.69 -1.58 -4.76
CA ASN A 6 17.97 -0.20 -5.11
C ASN A 6 17.93 0.72 -3.87
N PRO A 7 19.07 1.30 -3.43
CA PRO A 7 19.16 2.04 -2.18
C PRO A 7 18.26 3.28 -2.12
N TRP A 8 18.02 3.96 -3.24
CA TRP A 8 17.17 5.15 -3.25
C TRP A 8 15.66 4.80 -3.23
N GLN A 9 15.27 3.60 -3.64
CA GLN A 9 13.86 3.16 -3.54
C GLN A 9 13.44 2.83 -2.10
N TYR A 10 14.38 2.52 -1.21
CA TYR A 10 14.07 2.31 0.20
C TYR A 10 13.51 3.57 0.85
N ALA A 11 14.19 4.71 0.69
CA ALA A 11 13.74 5.98 1.26
C ALA A 11 12.38 6.40 0.70
N MET A 12 12.19 6.24 -0.62
CA MET A 12 10.92 6.51 -1.29
C MET A 12 9.79 5.64 -0.72
N GLY A 13 9.96 4.31 -0.70
CA GLY A 13 8.92 3.39 -0.24
C GLY A 13 8.59 3.57 1.26
N GLN A 14 9.59 3.85 2.10
CA GLN A 14 9.39 4.10 3.53
C GLN A 14 8.63 5.40 3.80
N ALA A 15 8.77 6.42 2.95
CA ALA A 15 8.13 7.73 3.14
C ALA A 15 6.63 7.74 2.78
N VAL A 16 6.16 6.83 1.92
CA VAL A 16 4.77 6.86 1.39
C VAL A 16 3.72 6.78 2.51
N ILE A 17 3.78 5.77 3.38
CA ILE A 17 2.76 5.60 4.42
C ILE A 17 2.77 6.76 5.43
N PRO A 18 3.92 7.19 5.99
CA PRO A 18 3.98 8.35 6.86
C PRO A 18 3.44 9.62 6.21
N ALA A 19 3.81 9.89 4.94
CA ALA A 19 3.37 11.08 4.24
C ALA A 19 1.85 11.10 4.04
N LEU A 20 1.26 10.00 3.54
CA LEU A 20 -0.18 9.90 3.34
C LEU A 20 -0.95 9.97 4.66
N LYS A 21 -0.48 9.28 5.70
CA LYS A 21 -1.11 9.35 7.03
C LYS A 21 -1.04 10.74 7.64
N SER A 22 0.03 11.51 7.38
CA SER A 22 0.17 12.87 7.91
C SER A 22 -0.92 13.84 7.44
N ILE A 23 -1.53 13.56 6.28
CA ILE A 23 -2.64 14.33 5.72
C ILE A 23 -4.00 13.62 5.88
N GLY A 24 -4.08 12.65 6.79
CA GLY A 24 -5.34 12.00 7.16
C GLY A 24 -5.83 10.90 6.21
N ILE A 25 -5.00 10.45 5.27
CA ILE A 25 -5.33 9.32 4.38
C ILE A 25 -5.15 8.00 5.12
N ASN A 26 -6.16 7.14 5.05
CA ASN A 26 -6.09 5.80 5.60
C ASN A 26 -5.30 4.89 4.64
N CYS A 27 -4.17 4.34 5.09
CA CYS A 27 -3.35 3.43 4.28
C CYS A 27 -3.65 1.97 4.62
N LEU A 28 -4.04 1.18 3.63
CA LEU A 28 -4.23 -0.27 3.72
C LEU A 28 -3.13 -0.96 2.89
N LYS A 29 -2.26 -1.74 3.54
CA LYS A 29 -1.20 -2.48 2.85
C LYS A 29 -1.61 -3.93 2.65
N ILE A 30 -1.35 -4.46 1.46
CA ILE A 30 -1.67 -5.84 1.06
C ILE A 30 -0.38 -6.56 0.71
N ASP A 31 -0.08 -7.62 1.46
CA ASP A 31 1.13 -8.44 1.30
C ASP A 31 0.85 -9.84 0.72
N SER A 32 -0.42 -10.24 0.61
CA SER A 32 -0.88 -11.53 0.08
C SER A 32 -1.93 -11.35 -1.01
N GLU A 33 -1.85 -12.15 -2.07
CA GLU A 33 -2.80 -12.11 -3.20
C GLU A 33 -4.23 -12.44 -2.75
N TYR A 34 -4.38 -13.33 -1.76
CA TYR A 34 -5.68 -13.74 -1.22
C TYR A 34 -6.42 -12.60 -0.50
N ASP A 35 -5.70 -11.59 -0.03
CA ASP A 35 -6.28 -10.45 0.69
C ASP A 35 -6.67 -9.29 -0.23
N VAL A 36 -6.34 -9.36 -1.53
CA VAL A 36 -6.55 -8.26 -2.48
C VAL A 36 -8.03 -7.89 -2.57
N GLU A 37 -8.89 -8.83 -2.96
CA GLU A 37 -10.31 -8.56 -3.17
C GLU A 37 -11.00 -8.09 -1.89
N LYS A 38 -10.71 -8.75 -0.76
CA LYS A 38 -11.28 -8.42 0.56
C LYS A 38 -10.89 -7.01 0.98
N THR A 39 -9.62 -6.65 0.84
CA THR A 39 -9.12 -5.34 1.26
C THR A 39 -9.66 -4.22 0.37
N ILE A 40 -9.76 -4.45 -0.93
CA ILE A 40 -10.36 -3.46 -1.86
C ILE A 40 -11.84 -3.24 -1.54
N LYS A 41 -12.62 -4.29 -1.26
CA LYS A 41 -14.03 -4.13 -0.86
C LYS A 41 -14.18 -3.33 0.45
N ALA A 42 -13.29 -3.55 1.42
CA ALA A 42 -13.25 -2.78 2.65
C ALA A 42 -12.88 -1.30 2.38
N ALA A 43 -11.88 -1.05 1.53
CA ALA A 43 -11.47 0.28 1.12
C ALA A 43 -12.62 1.05 0.45
N LEU A 44 -13.33 0.41 -0.50
CA LEU A 44 -14.49 1.01 -1.17
C LEU A 44 -15.60 1.37 -0.17
N THR A 45 -15.82 0.52 0.83
CA THR A 45 -16.77 0.84 1.92
C THR A 45 -16.33 2.08 2.69
N MET A 46 -15.06 2.17 3.08
CA MET A 46 -14.51 3.33 3.80
C MET A 46 -14.60 4.62 2.96
N VAL A 47 -14.38 4.52 1.65
CA VAL A 47 -14.47 5.67 0.73
C VAL A 47 -15.91 6.13 0.56
N PHE A 48 -16.83 5.23 0.15
CA PHE A 48 -18.17 5.63 -0.26
C PHE A 48 -19.18 5.72 0.88
N LYS A 49 -19.02 4.94 1.96
CA LYS A 49 -19.94 4.98 3.11
C LYS A 49 -19.46 5.88 4.24
N SER A 50 -18.16 6.16 4.31
CA SER A 50 -17.57 6.92 5.43
C SER A 50 -16.80 8.15 4.98
N GLU A 51 -16.84 8.47 3.68
CA GLU A 51 -16.23 9.67 3.07
C GLU A 51 -14.75 9.84 3.47
N ARG A 52 -14.04 8.72 3.62
CA ARG A 52 -12.62 8.72 3.96
C ARG A 52 -11.76 8.63 2.72
N SER A 53 -10.69 9.41 2.67
CA SER A 53 -9.60 9.19 1.72
C SER A 53 -8.82 7.93 2.13
N VAL A 54 -8.67 6.99 1.20
CA VAL A 54 -7.99 5.72 1.42
C VAL A 54 -6.95 5.49 0.34
N ALA A 55 -5.75 5.06 0.72
CA ALA A 55 -4.71 4.57 -0.18
C ALA A 55 -4.51 3.08 0.05
N VAL A 56 -4.61 2.30 -1.03
CA VAL A 56 -4.35 0.86 -1.02
C VAL A 56 -2.96 0.63 -1.60
N LEU A 57 -2.08 0.02 -0.81
CA LEU A 57 -0.67 -0.19 -1.12
C LEU A 57 -0.43 -1.68 -1.37
N LEU A 58 -0.11 -2.01 -2.62
CA LEU A 58 0.21 -3.36 -3.04
C LEU A 58 1.70 -3.62 -2.82
N SER A 59 2.02 -4.65 -2.04
CA SER A 59 3.39 -5.03 -1.74
C SER A 59 4.08 -5.64 -2.96
N GLN A 60 5.39 -5.41 -3.12
CA GLN A 60 6.21 -6.13 -4.11
C GLN A 60 6.14 -7.66 -3.94
N LYS A 61 5.79 -8.17 -2.76
CA LYS A 61 5.55 -9.61 -2.55
C LYS A 61 4.52 -10.22 -3.49
N LEU A 62 3.56 -9.43 -3.96
CA LEU A 62 2.47 -9.88 -4.83
C LEU A 62 2.92 -10.16 -6.26
N ILE A 63 3.96 -9.47 -6.71
CA ILE A 63 4.45 -9.55 -8.11
C ILE A 63 5.88 -10.09 -8.19
N GLY A 64 6.53 -10.31 -7.05
CA GLY A 64 7.93 -10.66 -6.94
C GLY A 64 8.85 -9.43 -6.88
N ALA A 65 10.06 -9.65 -6.38
CA ALA A 65 11.10 -8.63 -6.40
C ALA A 65 11.62 -8.45 -7.84
N LYS A 66 11.85 -7.21 -8.23
CA LYS A 66 12.47 -6.91 -9.53
C LYS A 66 13.92 -7.40 -9.50
N ALA A 67 14.34 -8.12 -10.54
CA ALA A 67 15.75 -8.44 -10.74
C ALA A 67 16.48 -7.16 -11.13
N PHE A 68 17.47 -6.76 -10.32
CA PHE A 68 18.33 -5.60 -10.54
C PHE A 68 19.76 -6.04 -10.79
#